data_AF-A0AAD2SLU4-F1
#
_entry.id   AF-A0AAD2SLU4-F1
#
_cell.length_a   1.000
_cell.length_b   1.000
_cell.length_c   1.000
_cell.angle_alpha   90.00
_cell.angle_beta   90.00
_cell.angle_gamma   90.00
#
_symmetry.space_group_name_H-M   'P 1'
#
loop_
_entity.id
_entity.type
_entity.pdbx_description
1 polymer ?
#
loop_
_entity_poly.entity_id
_entity_poly.type
_entity_poly.pdbx_seq_one_letter_code
_entity_poly.pdbx_strand_id
1 'polypeptide(L)'
;MSLESAEWFSRNGIECSRVRARNSGFPKHLHNEYVISANLTGVEEIWLAGKTAYVKSGQVTLYNPGTIQASRFDTHAVEFISVHIPQALIKKLAEEENLNSAHQAPVLREGIINNTRLFDALTRFASSARLDRGMDEEQELILLCGELLESPALLQQGDEQKINLVIACLREHLSVRPQLEMLAQLAGMSKYHLVRVFTRHTGMPPLQYHMQLRLHHARDLLRRNVHPLDAALMLGFYDQSHFINAFRKVMGITPQHYASQVRSGHYKFPVA
;
A
#
# COMPACT_ATOMS: atom_id res chain seq x y z
N MET A 1 -19.65 19.69 -19.01
CA MET A 1 -19.00 18.51 -18.39
C MET A 1 -19.54 18.40 -16.97
N SER A 2 -20.33 17.38 -16.62
CA SER A 2 -20.68 17.14 -15.21
C SER A 2 -19.79 16.04 -14.64
N LEU A 3 -18.61 16.43 -14.15
CA LEU A 3 -17.92 15.64 -13.13
C LEU A 3 -18.77 15.77 -11.86
N GLU A 4 -19.40 14.69 -11.42
CA GLU A 4 -20.42 14.76 -10.36
C GLU A 4 -19.78 14.95 -8.98
N SER A 5 -18.64 14.31 -8.78
CA SER A 5 -17.81 14.49 -7.61
C SER A 5 -16.39 14.07 -7.94
N ALA A 6 -15.42 14.88 -7.50
CA ALA A 6 -14.01 14.54 -7.53
C ALA A 6 -13.45 14.82 -6.13
N GLU A 7 -13.01 13.77 -5.45
CA GLU A 7 -12.19 13.91 -4.24
C GLU A 7 -10.73 13.92 -4.69
N TRP A 8 -9.95 14.89 -4.24
CA TRP A 8 -8.56 15.08 -4.68
C TRP A 8 -7.64 15.30 -3.47
N PHE A 9 -6.44 14.73 -3.56
CA PHE A 9 -5.33 15.07 -2.68
C PHE A 9 -4.02 15.07 -3.47
N SER A 10 -3.04 15.84 -2.98
CA SER A 10 -1.67 15.83 -3.47
C SER A 10 -0.71 15.74 -2.30
N ARG A 11 0.25 14.81 -2.38
CA ARG A 11 1.30 14.63 -1.38
C ARG A 11 2.56 14.08 -2.04
N ASN A 12 3.73 14.61 -1.66
CA ASN A 12 5.03 14.22 -2.22
C ASN A 12 5.10 14.30 -3.76
N GLY A 13 4.34 15.22 -4.36
CA GLY A 13 4.22 15.39 -5.82
C GLY A 13 3.35 14.34 -6.51
N ILE A 14 2.75 13.39 -5.78
CA ILE A 14 1.77 12.45 -6.31
C ILE A 14 0.39 13.08 -6.17
N GLU A 15 -0.33 13.15 -7.28
CA GLU A 15 -1.72 13.57 -7.28
C GLU A 15 -2.65 12.38 -7.40
N CYS A 16 -3.67 12.33 -6.56
CA CYS A 16 -4.65 11.26 -6.62
C CYS A 16 -6.04 11.86 -6.60
N SER A 17 -6.89 11.34 -7.47
CA SER A 17 -8.30 11.70 -7.55
C SER A 17 -9.18 10.46 -7.54
N ARG A 18 -10.34 10.56 -6.88
CA ARG A 18 -11.45 9.62 -7.07
C ARG A 18 -12.56 10.38 -7.75
N VAL A 19 -12.94 9.91 -8.93
CA VAL A 19 -13.85 10.61 -9.84
C VAL A 19 -15.09 9.75 -10.06
N ARG A 20 -16.25 10.38 -9.92
CA ARG A 20 -17.52 9.85 -10.41
C ARG A 20 -18.00 10.70 -11.58
N ALA A 21 -18.15 10.08 -12.75
CA ALA A 21 -18.48 10.76 -13.99
C ALA A 21 -19.61 10.06 -14.75
N ARG A 22 -20.47 10.87 -15.39
CA ARG A 22 -21.49 10.44 -16.36
C ARG A 22 -21.68 11.53 -17.41
N ASN A 23 -22.20 11.19 -18.58
CA ASN A 23 -22.54 12.12 -19.67
C ASN A 23 -21.45 13.20 -19.90
N SER A 24 -20.19 12.79 -19.89
CA SER A 24 -19.05 13.69 -19.94
C SER A 24 -17.84 12.97 -20.53
N GLY A 25 -16.71 13.65 -20.58
CA GLY A 25 -15.47 13.06 -21.06
C GLY A 25 -14.33 14.02 -20.86
N PHE A 26 -13.12 13.47 -20.90
CA PHE A 26 -11.90 14.25 -20.99
C PHE A 26 -11.46 14.28 -22.45
N PRO A 27 -11.31 15.47 -23.07
CA PRO A 27 -10.82 15.56 -24.44
C PRO A 27 -9.40 15.00 -24.55
N LYS A 28 -8.89 14.82 -25.76
CA LYS A 28 -7.50 14.39 -25.98
C LYS A 28 -6.53 15.35 -25.29
N HIS A 29 -5.71 14.81 -24.40
CA HIS A 29 -4.70 15.53 -23.63
C HIS A 29 -3.53 14.60 -23.30
N LEU A 30 -2.49 15.13 -22.68
CA LEU A 30 -1.33 14.38 -22.21
C LEU A 30 -0.89 14.90 -20.83
N HIS A 31 -0.07 14.12 -20.14
CA HIS A 31 0.53 14.47 -18.85
C HIS A 31 2.04 14.26 -18.90
N ASN A 32 2.77 14.95 -18.01
CA ASN A 32 4.20 14.73 -17.84
C ASN A 32 4.47 13.57 -16.86
N GLU A 33 3.46 13.12 -16.14
CA GLU A 33 3.47 12.05 -15.15
C GLU A 33 3.07 10.70 -15.77
N TYR A 34 3.34 9.62 -15.04
CA TYR A 34 2.64 8.36 -15.28
C TYR A 34 1.22 8.50 -14.76
N VAL A 35 0.22 8.18 -15.60
CA VAL A 35 -1.18 8.19 -15.18
C VAL A 35 -1.64 6.75 -15.03
N ILE A 36 -2.04 6.39 -13.81
CA ILE A 36 -2.50 5.04 -13.50
C ILE A 36 -3.89 5.14 -12.88
N SER A 37 -4.87 4.52 -13.53
CA SER A 37 -6.26 4.60 -13.11
C SER A 37 -6.85 3.23 -12.81
N ALA A 38 -7.63 3.12 -11.74
CA ALA A 38 -8.35 1.90 -11.35
C ALA A 38 -9.87 2.13 -11.50
N ASN A 39 -10.52 1.37 -12.38
CA ASN A 39 -11.97 1.48 -12.57
C ASN A 39 -12.71 0.71 -11.48
N LEU A 40 -13.39 1.44 -10.60
CA LEU A 40 -14.11 0.86 -9.46
C LEU A 40 -15.47 0.32 -9.90
N THR A 41 -16.25 1.12 -10.64
CA THR A 41 -17.58 0.73 -11.12
C THR A 41 -17.83 1.25 -12.53
N GLY A 42 -18.72 0.58 -13.27
CA GLY A 42 -19.08 0.97 -14.63
C GLY A 42 -18.06 0.56 -15.69
N VAL A 43 -18.20 1.15 -16.87
CA VAL A 43 -17.33 0.95 -18.02
C VAL A 43 -16.94 2.32 -18.58
N GLU A 44 -15.65 2.59 -18.63
CA GLU A 44 -15.10 3.79 -19.26
C GLU A 44 -14.72 3.49 -20.70
N GLU A 45 -15.07 4.38 -21.63
CA GLU A 45 -14.46 4.36 -22.96
C GLU A 45 -13.21 5.24 -22.95
N ILE A 46 -12.07 4.68 -23.34
CA ILE A 46 -10.80 5.40 -23.44
C ILE A 46 -10.31 5.46 -24.88
N TRP A 47 -9.49 6.46 -25.18
CA TRP A 47 -8.66 6.51 -26.36
C TRP A 47 -7.20 6.31 -25.96
N LEU A 48 -6.54 5.30 -26.54
CA LEU A 48 -5.14 4.98 -26.31
C LEU A 48 -4.52 4.44 -27.61
N ALA A 49 -3.31 4.92 -27.93
CA ALA A 49 -2.52 4.42 -29.06
C ALA A 49 -3.28 4.35 -30.39
N GLY A 50 -4.06 5.39 -30.72
CA GLY A 50 -4.80 5.46 -31.97
C GLY A 50 -6.16 4.75 -31.98
N LYS A 51 -6.52 4.06 -30.91
CA LYS A 51 -7.71 3.20 -30.85
C LYS A 51 -8.60 3.54 -29.66
N THR A 52 -9.89 3.30 -29.85
CA THR A 52 -10.87 3.32 -28.76
C THR A 52 -10.88 1.95 -28.08
N ALA A 53 -10.91 1.94 -26.76
CA ALA A 53 -11.01 0.73 -25.93
C ALA A 53 -11.94 0.95 -24.74
N TYR A 54 -12.36 -0.14 -24.08
CA TYR A 54 -13.30 -0.10 -22.97
C TYR A 54 -12.68 -0.71 -21.71
N VAL A 55 -12.70 0.05 -20.61
CA VAL A 55 -12.13 -0.32 -19.32
C VAL A 55 -13.26 -0.64 -18.35
N LYS A 56 -13.33 -1.89 -17.91
CA LYS A 56 -14.36 -2.40 -16.99
C LYS A 56 -13.92 -2.24 -15.54
N SER A 57 -14.90 -2.32 -14.64
CA SER A 57 -14.64 -2.47 -13.21
C SER A 57 -13.61 -3.58 -12.92
N GLY A 58 -12.67 -3.29 -12.02
CA GLY A 58 -11.56 -4.17 -11.64
C GLY A 58 -10.34 -4.10 -12.56
N GLN A 59 -10.40 -3.35 -13.67
CA GLN A 59 -9.26 -3.16 -14.57
C GLN A 59 -8.47 -1.89 -14.21
N VAL A 60 -7.19 -1.91 -14.55
CA VAL A 60 -6.29 -0.76 -14.43
C VAL A 60 -5.93 -0.25 -15.82
N THR A 61 -5.83 1.07 -15.99
CA THR A 61 -5.27 1.68 -17.19
C THR A 61 -3.98 2.40 -16.84
N LEU A 62 -2.92 2.19 -17.61
CA LEU A 62 -1.63 2.84 -17.44
C LEU A 62 -1.23 3.61 -18.69
N TYR A 63 -0.82 4.86 -18.51
CA TYR A 63 -0.28 5.73 -19.53
C TYR A 63 1.13 6.21 -19.15
N ASN A 64 2.07 6.10 -20.09
CA ASN A 64 3.40 6.67 -19.94
C ASN A 64 3.37 8.20 -20.09
N PRO A 65 4.33 8.94 -19.54
CA PRO A 65 4.51 10.37 -19.79
C PRO A 65 4.46 10.71 -21.29
N GLY A 66 3.71 11.76 -21.64
CA GLY A 66 3.53 12.22 -23.01
C GLY A 66 2.54 11.40 -23.86
N THR A 67 1.94 10.34 -23.31
CA THR A 67 0.91 9.56 -24.01
C THR A 67 -0.35 10.40 -24.18
N ILE A 68 -0.83 10.53 -25.42
CA ILE A 68 -2.13 11.14 -25.69
C ILE A 68 -3.23 10.19 -25.23
N GLN A 69 -4.13 10.70 -24.38
CA GLN A 69 -5.24 9.96 -23.81
C GLN A 69 -6.54 10.78 -23.88
N ALA A 70 -7.68 10.10 -23.90
CA ALA A 70 -8.99 10.70 -23.75
C ALA A 70 -9.95 9.71 -23.10
N SER A 71 -11.01 10.22 -22.49
CA SER A 71 -12.06 9.38 -21.88
C SER A 71 -13.44 9.88 -22.28
N ARG A 72 -14.38 8.95 -22.44
CA ARG A 72 -15.81 9.23 -22.58
C ARG A 72 -16.60 8.39 -21.59
N PHE A 73 -17.58 9.04 -20.95
CA PHE A 73 -18.48 8.46 -19.97
C PHE A 73 -19.91 8.59 -20.50
N ASP A 74 -20.58 7.46 -20.65
CA ASP A 74 -21.96 7.40 -21.13
C ASP A 74 -22.97 7.76 -20.01
N THR A 75 -24.24 7.39 -20.19
CA THR A 75 -25.34 7.68 -19.25
C THR A 75 -25.21 6.94 -17.92
N HIS A 76 -24.58 5.76 -17.93
CA HIS A 76 -24.28 5.01 -16.72
C HIS A 76 -23.05 5.61 -16.03
N ALA A 77 -23.18 5.91 -14.73
CA ALA A 77 -22.07 6.48 -13.97
C ALA A 77 -20.89 5.49 -13.90
N VAL A 78 -19.70 6.03 -14.11
CA VAL A 78 -18.41 5.35 -13.92
C VAL A 78 -17.74 5.96 -12.70
N GLU A 79 -17.15 5.11 -11.87
CA GLU A 79 -16.32 5.56 -10.77
C GLU A 79 -14.92 4.98 -10.92
N PHE A 80 -13.90 5.82 -10.82
CA PHE A 80 -12.51 5.40 -10.94
C PHE A 80 -11.61 6.22 -10.01
N ILE A 81 -10.45 5.65 -9.70
CA ILE A 81 -9.33 6.34 -9.06
C ILE A 81 -8.31 6.66 -10.15
N SER A 82 -7.70 7.83 -10.12
CA SER A 82 -6.59 8.19 -11.01
C SER A 82 -5.42 8.76 -10.20
N VAL A 83 -4.25 8.14 -10.34
CA VAL A 83 -3.00 8.49 -9.65
C VAL A 83 -1.99 8.98 -10.68
N HIS A 84 -1.45 10.17 -10.47
CA HIS A 84 -0.41 10.78 -11.28
C HIS A 84 0.91 10.68 -10.51
N ILE A 85 1.85 9.91 -11.06
CA ILE A 85 3.15 9.64 -10.42
C ILE A 85 4.26 10.37 -11.17
N PRO A 86 5.04 11.25 -10.51
CA PRO A 86 6.15 11.95 -11.13
C PRO A 86 7.20 11.00 -11.72
N GLN A 87 7.76 11.38 -12.88
CA GLN A 87 8.85 10.64 -13.51
C GLN A 87 10.07 10.48 -12.60
N ALA A 88 10.40 11.51 -11.82
CA ALA A 88 11.52 11.49 -10.88
C ALA A 88 11.36 10.38 -9.82
N LEU A 89 10.13 10.10 -9.40
CA LEU A 89 9.84 9.03 -8.45
C LEU A 89 10.06 7.66 -9.11
N ILE A 90 9.39 7.37 -10.24
CA ILE A 90 9.57 6.10 -10.95
C ILE A 90 11.03 5.85 -11.37
N LYS A 91 11.77 6.90 -11.75
CA LYS A 91 13.21 6.81 -12.04
C LYS A 91 14.01 6.40 -10.81
N LYS A 92 13.85 7.10 -9.68
CA LYS A 92 14.54 6.79 -8.42
C LYS A 92 14.28 5.33 -8.00
N LEU A 93 13.05 4.87 -8.14
CA LEU A 93 12.65 3.51 -7.83
C LEU A 93 13.35 2.47 -8.71
N ALA A 94 13.39 2.72 -10.03
CA ALA A 94 14.06 1.83 -10.97
C ALA A 94 15.57 1.75 -10.73
N GLU A 95 16.21 2.86 -10.34
CA GLU A 95 17.62 2.92 -9.93
C GLU A 95 17.87 2.10 -8.66
N GLU A 96 17.02 2.24 -7.63
CA GLU A 96 17.12 1.47 -6.38
C GLU A 96 16.92 -0.05 -6.59
N GLU A 97 16.08 -0.44 -7.55
CA GLU A 97 15.80 -1.84 -7.88
C GLU A 97 16.81 -2.44 -8.89
N ASN A 98 17.82 -1.68 -9.33
CA ASN A 98 18.74 -2.05 -10.42
C ASN A 98 18.02 -2.47 -11.71
N LEU A 99 16.82 -1.96 -11.96
CA LEU A 99 15.99 -2.37 -13.09
C LEU A 99 16.36 -1.66 -14.39
N ASN A 100 17.10 -0.55 -14.33
CA ASN A 100 17.66 0.14 -15.50
C ASN A 100 18.81 1.08 -15.10
N SER A 101 19.93 1.05 -15.84
CA SER A 101 21.07 1.97 -15.69
C SER A 101 20.92 3.27 -16.52
N ALA A 102 19.74 3.54 -17.06
CA ALA A 102 19.50 4.67 -17.96
C ALA A 102 19.23 5.97 -17.17
N HIS A 103 19.70 7.11 -17.69
CA HIS A 103 19.52 8.43 -17.05
C HIS A 103 18.07 8.95 -17.08
N GLN A 104 17.10 8.17 -17.55
CA GLN A 104 15.70 8.54 -17.77
C GLN A 104 14.73 7.57 -17.07
N ALA A 105 13.51 8.02 -16.82
CA ALA A 105 12.47 7.17 -16.23
C ALA A 105 12.09 6.01 -17.18
N PRO A 106 11.84 4.79 -16.66
CA PRO A 106 11.55 3.62 -17.47
C PRO A 106 10.18 3.69 -18.15
N VAL A 107 10.10 3.34 -19.43
CA VAL A 107 8.81 3.11 -20.10
C VAL A 107 8.14 1.89 -19.49
N LEU A 108 6.94 2.06 -18.92
CA LEU A 108 6.14 0.99 -18.35
C LEU A 108 5.23 0.38 -19.40
N ARG A 109 4.70 -0.82 -19.12
CA ARG A 109 3.70 -1.47 -19.97
C ARG A 109 2.39 -0.69 -19.94
N GLU A 110 2.21 0.22 -20.90
CA GLU A 110 0.97 0.96 -21.11
C GLU A 110 -0.17 0.06 -21.60
N GLY A 111 -1.40 0.49 -21.34
CA GLY A 111 -2.60 -0.23 -21.76
C GLY A 111 -3.60 -0.51 -20.65
N ILE A 112 -4.58 -1.33 -21.01
CA ILE A 112 -5.55 -1.92 -20.08
C ILE A 112 -4.92 -3.17 -19.47
N ILE A 113 -4.75 -3.17 -18.16
CA ILE A 113 -4.05 -4.18 -17.39
C ILE A 113 -5.05 -4.94 -16.53
N ASN A 114 -5.07 -6.26 -16.69
CA ASN A 114 -5.81 -7.19 -15.83
C ASN A 114 -4.88 -7.71 -14.73
N ASN A 115 -4.65 -6.89 -13.70
CA ASN A 115 -3.84 -7.26 -12.54
C ASN A 115 -4.55 -6.84 -11.25
N THR A 116 -5.15 -7.81 -10.56
CA THR A 116 -5.86 -7.59 -9.29
C THR A 116 -4.95 -7.00 -8.22
N ARG A 117 -3.66 -7.40 -8.16
CA ARG A 117 -2.73 -6.86 -7.15
C ARG A 117 -2.47 -5.38 -7.37
N LEU A 118 -2.24 -4.97 -8.61
CA LEU A 118 -2.06 -3.56 -8.98
C LEU A 118 -3.34 -2.75 -8.69
N PHE A 119 -4.51 -3.30 -9.03
CA PHE A 119 -5.80 -2.69 -8.72
C PHE A 119 -5.99 -2.49 -7.21
N ASP A 120 -5.68 -3.51 -6.41
CA ASP A 120 -5.79 -3.46 -4.96
C ASP A 120 -4.77 -2.49 -4.34
N ALA A 121 -3.55 -2.42 -4.88
CA ALA A 121 -2.53 -1.48 -4.43
C ALA A 121 -2.94 -0.02 -4.68
N LEU A 122 -3.50 0.28 -5.86
CA LEU A 122 -4.03 1.62 -6.20
C LEU A 122 -5.16 2.03 -5.25
N THR A 123 -6.12 1.13 -5.01
CA THR A 123 -7.26 1.40 -4.14
C THR A 123 -6.86 1.58 -2.68
N ARG A 124 -5.90 0.79 -2.18
CA ARG A 124 -5.36 0.97 -0.83
C ARG A 124 -4.60 2.29 -0.69
N PHE A 125 -3.72 2.62 -1.63
CA PHE A 125 -2.98 3.89 -1.64
C PHE A 125 -3.91 5.10 -1.62
N ALA A 126 -4.93 5.10 -2.48
CA ALA A 126 -5.93 6.17 -2.51
C ALA A 126 -6.79 6.24 -1.23
N SER A 127 -6.89 5.15 -0.47
CA SER A 127 -7.62 5.11 0.80
C SER A 127 -6.76 5.51 1.99
N SER A 128 -5.47 5.15 2.01
CA SER A 128 -4.54 5.47 3.09
C SER A 128 -4.30 6.98 3.20
N ALA A 129 -4.20 7.66 2.06
CA ALA A 129 -4.01 9.11 2.03
C ALA A 129 -5.21 9.90 2.58
N ARG A 130 -6.43 9.31 2.59
CA ARG A 130 -7.63 9.96 3.15
C ARG A 130 -7.62 10.01 4.67
N LEU A 131 -6.95 9.05 5.31
CA LEU A 131 -7.02 8.86 6.75
C LEU A 131 -5.98 9.70 7.53
N ASP A 132 -5.15 10.48 6.83
CA ASP A 132 -3.97 11.21 7.34
C ASP A 132 -3.13 10.39 8.34
N ARG A 133 -2.96 9.11 8.01
CA ARG A 133 -2.11 8.17 8.75
C ARG A 133 -0.79 8.07 8.01
N GLY A 134 0.04 9.11 8.05
CA GLY A 134 1.23 9.25 7.17
C GLY A 134 2.13 8.00 7.05
N MET A 135 2.16 7.13 8.06
CA MET A 135 2.89 5.85 8.00
C MET A 135 2.25 4.77 7.11
N ASP A 136 0.91 4.69 7.07
CA ASP A 136 0.20 3.74 6.22
C ASP A 136 0.37 4.14 4.75
N GLU A 137 0.41 5.44 4.46
CA GLU A 137 0.53 5.97 3.08
C GLU A 137 1.88 5.66 2.42
N GLU A 138 3.00 5.90 3.10
CA GLU A 138 4.33 5.59 2.54
C GLU A 138 4.46 4.09 2.20
N GLN A 139 3.88 3.24 3.04
CA GLN A 139 3.91 1.80 2.85
C GLN A 139 3.03 1.35 1.68
N GLU A 140 1.84 1.93 1.53
CA GLU A 140 0.99 1.68 0.36
C GLU A 140 1.60 2.23 -0.93
N LEU A 141 2.31 3.35 -0.88
CA LEU A 141 3.05 3.86 -2.03
C LEU A 141 4.16 2.88 -2.44
N ILE A 142 4.91 2.36 -1.48
CA ILE A 142 5.95 1.37 -1.73
C ILE A 142 5.36 0.10 -2.39
N LEU A 143 4.20 -0.37 -1.91
CA LEU A 143 3.49 -1.51 -2.51
C LEU A 143 3.04 -1.20 -3.93
N LEU A 144 2.41 -0.06 -4.16
CA LEU A 144 1.99 0.38 -5.49
C LEU A 144 3.17 0.42 -6.47
N CYS A 145 4.28 1.03 -6.06
CA CYS A 145 5.50 1.09 -6.85
C CYS A 145 6.09 -0.30 -7.12
N GLY A 146 6.05 -1.20 -6.14
CA GLY A 146 6.48 -2.59 -6.29
C GLY A 146 5.66 -3.36 -7.33
N GLU A 147 4.34 -3.13 -7.39
CA GLU A 147 3.43 -3.74 -8.37
C GLU A 147 3.60 -3.11 -9.77
N LEU A 148 3.83 -1.80 -9.86
CA LEU A 148 4.06 -1.10 -11.13
C LEU A 148 5.35 -1.53 -11.83
N LEU A 149 6.38 -1.81 -11.05
CA LEU A 149 7.69 -2.26 -11.52
C LEU A 149 7.78 -3.79 -11.60
N GLU A 150 6.66 -4.51 -11.57
CA GLU A 150 6.65 -5.97 -11.74
C GLU A 150 7.23 -6.37 -13.11
N SER A 151 8.46 -6.87 -13.09
CA SER A 151 8.94 -7.86 -14.05
C SER A 151 8.71 -9.25 -13.46
N PRO A 152 7.99 -10.17 -14.14
CA PRO A 152 7.78 -11.55 -13.69
C PRO A 152 9.07 -12.33 -13.37
N ALA A 153 10.23 -11.84 -13.82
CA ALA A 153 11.55 -12.42 -13.60
C ALA A 153 12.15 -12.16 -12.19
N LEU A 154 11.45 -11.45 -11.29
CA LEU A 154 12.04 -10.94 -10.05
C LEU A 154 11.83 -11.79 -8.79
N LEU A 155 11.12 -12.91 -8.82
CA LEU A 155 11.25 -13.87 -7.71
C LEU A 155 12.53 -14.66 -7.90
N GLN A 156 13.58 -14.27 -7.20
CA GLN A 156 14.86 -14.94 -7.29
C GLN A 156 14.89 -16.17 -6.37
N GLN A 157 15.64 -17.20 -6.76
CA GLN A 157 16.00 -18.26 -5.82
C GLN A 157 16.73 -17.62 -4.63
N GLY A 158 16.26 -17.86 -3.41
CA GLY A 158 16.84 -17.28 -2.19
C GLY A 158 15.98 -16.22 -1.49
N ASP A 159 14.92 -15.73 -2.14
CA ASP A 159 14.05 -14.70 -1.55
C ASP A 159 13.38 -15.17 -0.26
N GLU A 160 12.92 -16.42 -0.19
CA GLU A 160 12.30 -16.98 1.00
C GLU A 160 13.26 -17.00 2.21
N GLN A 161 14.52 -17.38 2.01
CA GLN A 161 15.55 -17.36 3.05
C GLN A 161 15.81 -15.93 3.55
N LYS A 162 15.89 -14.97 2.62
CA LYS A 162 16.05 -13.54 2.95
C LYS A 162 14.84 -13.00 3.72
N ILE A 163 13.61 -13.37 3.34
CA ILE A 163 12.40 -13.00 4.09
C ILE A 163 12.39 -13.63 5.48
N ASN A 164 12.76 -14.91 5.62
CA ASN A 164 12.84 -15.57 6.91
C ASN A 164 13.86 -14.89 7.85
N LEU A 165 14.98 -14.41 7.30
CA LEU A 165 15.97 -13.63 8.04
C LEU A 165 15.39 -12.29 8.53
N VAL A 166 14.60 -11.59 7.71
CA VAL A 166 13.86 -10.39 8.13
C VAL A 166 12.83 -10.74 9.21
N ILE A 167 12.05 -11.82 9.06
CA ILE A 167 11.08 -12.27 10.07
C ILE A 167 11.77 -12.55 11.41
N ALA A 168 12.93 -13.21 11.40
CA ALA A 168 13.70 -13.50 12.61
C ALA A 168 14.14 -12.19 13.29
N CYS A 169 14.72 -11.26 12.53
CA CYS A 169 15.11 -9.94 13.04
C CYS A 169 13.93 -9.19 13.69
N LEU A 170 12.76 -9.17 13.03
CA LEU A 170 11.55 -8.52 13.54
C LEU A 170 11.05 -9.17 14.85
N ARG A 171 11.19 -10.49 15.00
CA ARG A 171 10.79 -11.22 16.22
C ARG A 171 11.74 -10.98 17.38
N GLU A 172 13.03 -10.85 17.11
CA GLU A 172 14.05 -10.61 18.14
C GLU A 172 14.01 -9.18 18.68
N HIS A 173 13.64 -8.21 17.84
CA HIS A 173 13.71 -6.77 18.18
C HIS A 173 12.33 -6.13 18.30
N LEU A 174 11.52 -6.55 19.28
CA LEU A 174 10.16 -6.03 19.47
C LEU A 174 10.10 -4.62 20.09
N SER A 175 11.10 -4.25 20.90
CA SER A 175 11.14 -2.97 21.62
C SER A 175 11.64 -1.81 20.77
N VAL A 176 12.26 -2.09 19.61
CA VAL A 176 12.80 -1.07 18.70
C VAL A 176 12.06 -1.17 17.39
N ARG A 177 11.48 -0.06 16.94
CA ARG A 177 10.86 -0.01 15.62
C ARG A 177 11.97 0.02 14.55
N PRO A 178 12.05 -0.97 13.65
CA PRO A 178 13.05 -0.97 12.60
C PRO A 178 12.73 0.09 11.54
N GLN A 179 13.77 0.63 10.91
CA GLN A 179 13.64 1.37 9.66
C GLN A 179 13.54 0.39 8.50
N LEU A 180 12.76 0.73 7.48
CA LEU A 180 12.59 -0.17 6.34
C LEU A 180 13.89 -0.36 5.57
N GLU A 181 14.69 0.70 5.46
CA GLU A 181 16.03 0.71 4.86
C GLU A 181 16.96 -0.31 5.54
N MET A 182 16.91 -0.41 6.88
CA MET A 182 17.70 -1.38 7.64
C MET A 182 17.29 -2.83 7.29
N LEU A 183 15.99 -3.10 7.21
CA LEU A 183 15.48 -4.43 6.87
C LEU A 183 15.85 -4.79 5.42
N ALA A 184 15.80 -3.81 4.52
CA ALA A 184 16.16 -3.96 3.11
C ALA A 184 17.65 -4.32 2.98
N GLN A 185 18.52 -3.57 3.66
CA GLN A 185 19.96 -3.86 3.74
C GLN A 185 20.23 -5.26 4.31
N LEU A 186 19.55 -5.62 5.39
CA LEU A 186 19.67 -6.94 6.03
C LEU A 186 19.33 -8.07 5.05
N ALA A 187 18.30 -7.89 4.21
CA ALA A 187 17.91 -8.86 3.20
C ALA A 187 18.77 -8.82 1.92
N GLY A 188 19.64 -7.82 1.77
CA GLY A 188 20.31 -7.54 0.49
C GLY A 188 19.33 -7.22 -0.63
N MET A 189 18.26 -6.49 -0.28
CA MET A 189 17.17 -6.10 -1.17
C MET A 189 17.02 -4.59 -1.13
N SER A 190 16.48 -4.00 -2.19
CA SER A 190 15.87 -2.68 -2.13
C SER A 190 14.59 -2.72 -1.30
N LYS A 191 14.16 -1.56 -0.78
CA LYS A 191 12.99 -1.50 0.11
C LYS A 191 11.67 -1.87 -0.58
N TYR A 192 11.53 -1.56 -1.87
CA TYR A 192 10.32 -1.90 -2.63
C TYR A 192 10.26 -3.39 -2.92
N HIS A 193 11.38 -3.98 -3.36
CA HIS A 193 11.52 -5.42 -3.49
C HIS A 193 11.21 -6.15 -2.19
N LEU A 194 11.82 -5.72 -1.06
CA LEU A 194 11.58 -6.32 0.24
C LEU A 194 10.09 -6.25 0.61
N VAL A 195 9.47 -5.08 0.55
CA VAL A 195 8.05 -4.94 0.94
C VAL A 195 7.16 -5.80 0.06
N ARG A 196 7.40 -5.85 -1.25
CA ARG A 196 6.64 -6.67 -2.20
C ARG A 196 6.77 -8.16 -1.88
N VAL A 197 8.00 -8.67 -1.81
CA VAL A 197 8.25 -10.11 -1.59
C VAL A 197 7.82 -10.53 -0.18
N PHE A 198 8.09 -9.71 0.84
CA PHE A 198 7.65 -9.96 2.21
C PHE A 198 6.12 -10.01 2.31
N THR A 199 5.41 -9.08 1.66
CA THR A 199 3.93 -9.05 1.66
C THR A 199 3.36 -10.25 0.90
N ARG A 200 3.98 -10.66 -0.20
CA ARG A 200 3.60 -11.88 -0.91
C ARG A 200 3.80 -13.13 -0.05
N HIS A 201 4.86 -13.18 0.74
CA HIS A 201 5.17 -14.32 1.60
C HIS A 201 4.31 -14.37 2.87
N THR A 202 4.05 -13.23 3.51
CA THR A 202 3.39 -13.16 4.84
C THR A 202 1.96 -12.64 4.81
N GLY A 203 1.50 -12.10 3.68
CA GLY A 203 0.23 -11.39 3.55
C GLY A 203 0.22 -9.97 4.12
N MET A 204 1.33 -9.50 4.73
CA MET A 204 1.41 -8.18 5.36
C MET A 204 2.76 -7.50 5.08
N PRO A 205 2.81 -6.17 4.95
CA PRO A 205 4.07 -5.43 4.88
C PRO A 205 4.94 -5.58 6.15
N PRO A 206 6.28 -5.51 6.05
CA PRO A 206 7.20 -5.75 7.18
C PRO A 206 6.90 -4.97 8.45
N LEU A 207 6.65 -3.65 8.33
CA LEU A 207 6.40 -2.80 9.51
C LEU A 207 5.01 -3.06 10.13
N GLN A 208 4.01 -3.43 9.32
CA GLN A 208 2.70 -3.85 9.84
C GLN A 208 2.80 -5.21 10.53
N TYR A 209 3.56 -6.14 9.95
CA TYR A 209 3.85 -7.44 10.57
C TYR A 209 4.58 -7.27 11.93
N HIS A 210 5.57 -6.37 12.01
CA HIS A 210 6.23 -6.04 13.28
C HIS A 210 5.25 -5.48 14.32
N MET A 211 4.35 -4.59 13.91
CA MET A 211 3.29 -4.09 14.78
C MET A 211 2.39 -5.22 15.31
N GLN A 212 2.02 -6.19 14.46
CA GLN A 212 1.26 -7.37 14.89
C GLN A 212 2.02 -8.19 15.93
N LEU A 213 3.31 -8.47 15.70
CA LEU A 213 4.15 -9.18 16.67
C LEU A 213 4.19 -8.46 18.02
N ARG A 214 4.37 -7.14 18.01
CA ARG A 214 4.37 -6.32 19.23
C ARG A 214 3.04 -6.41 19.97
N LEU A 215 1.91 -6.31 19.26
CA LEU A 215 0.58 -6.40 19.89
C LEU A 215 0.28 -7.81 20.44
N HIS A 216 0.73 -8.86 19.74
CA HIS A 216 0.67 -10.22 20.25
C HIS A 216 1.50 -10.40 21.52
N HIS A 217 2.72 -9.87 21.55
CA HIS A 217 3.56 -9.91 22.76
C HIS A 217 2.97 -9.08 23.90
N ALA A 218 2.37 -7.93 23.60
CA ALA A 218 1.66 -7.11 24.58
C ALA A 218 0.54 -7.93 25.25
N ARG A 219 -0.25 -8.66 24.45
CA ARG A 219 -1.30 -9.55 24.95
C ARG A 219 -0.74 -10.60 25.93
N ASP A 220 0.42 -11.17 25.64
CA ASP A 220 1.05 -12.17 26.50
C ASP A 220 1.63 -11.56 27.79
N LEU A 221 2.18 -10.34 27.74
CA LEU A 221 2.57 -9.57 28.93
C LEU A 221 1.35 -9.27 29.82
N LEU A 222 0.23 -8.84 29.23
CA LEU A 222 -1.01 -8.59 29.97
C LEU A 222 -1.55 -9.86 30.64
N ARG A 223 -1.40 -11.03 30.00
CA ARG A 223 -1.77 -12.33 30.60
C ARG A 223 -0.89 -12.69 31.81
N ARG A 224 0.34 -12.18 31.84
CA ARG A 224 1.27 -12.32 32.97
C ARG A 224 1.12 -11.20 34.01
N ASN A 225 -0.01 -10.49 34.01
CA ASN A 225 -0.34 -9.39 34.92
C ASN A 225 0.56 -8.14 34.81
N VAL A 226 1.31 -7.97 33.71
CA VAL A 226 2.04 -6.73 33.45
C VAL A 226 1.03 -5.59 33.23
N HIS A 227 1.30 -4.42 33.80
CA HIS A 227 0.42 -3.27 33.64
C HIS A 227 0.43 -2.80 32.17
N PRO A 228 -0.72 -2.37 31.59
CA PRO A 228 -0.78 -1.96 30.18
C PRO A 228 0.21 -0.87 29.78
N LEU A 229 0.51 0.07 30.68
CA LEU A 229 1.50 1.11 30.42
C LEU A 229 2.91 0.54 30.34
N ASP A 230 3.27 -0.35 31.26
CA ASP A 230 4.59 -1.00 31.28
C ASP A 230 4.77 -1.88 30.05
N ALA A 231 3.75 -2.64 29.65
CA ALA A 231 3.77 -3.42 28.43
C ALA A 231 4.01 -2.55 27.18
N ALA A 232 3.39 -1.36 27.13
CA ALA A 232 3.61 -0.42 26.03
C ALA A 232 5.06 0.09 26.00
N LEU A 233 5.63 0.44 27.15
CA LEU A 233 7.01 0.92 27.29
C LEU A 233 8.02 -0.18 26.94
N MET A 234 7.84 -1.40 27.46
CA MET A 234 8.70 -2.57 27.15
C MET A 234 8.74 -2.89 25.66
N LEU A 235 7.63 -2.61 24.95
CA LEU A 235 7.51 -2.83 23.52
C LEU A 235 7.82 -1.58 22.69
N GLY A 236 8.34 -0.51 23.29
CA GLY A 236 8.78 0.69 22.57
C GLY A 236 7.67 1.51 21.92
N PHE A 237 6.46 1.52 22.49
CA PHE A 237 5.42 2.45 22.04
C PHE A 237 5.74 3.85 22.55
N TYR A 238 5.73 4.83 21.64
CA TYR A 238 6.07 6.22 21.97
C TYR A 238 5.01 6.90 22.84
N ASP A 239 3.74 6.62 22.57
CA ASP A 239 2.62 7.16 23.35
C ASP A 239 1.53 6.11 23.59
N GLN A 240 0.81 6.30 24.70
CA GLN A 240 -0.23 5.39 25.17
C GLN A 240 -1.44 5.35 24.22
N SER A 241 -1.79 6.48 23.60
CA SER A 241 -2.95 6.58 22.70
C SER A 241 -2.75 5.72 21.46
N HIS A 242 -1.55 5.75 20.88
CA HIS A 242 -1.17 4.92 19.74
C HIS A 242 -1.22 3.43 20.11
N PHE A 243 -0.67 3.04 21.26
CA PHE A 243 -0.76 1.66 21.73
C PHE A 243 -2.20 1.19 21.93
N ILE A 244 -3.03 1.98 22.64
CA ILE A 244 -4.43 1.63 22.91
C ILE A 244 -5.21 1.49 21.60
N ASN A 245 -5.03 2.42 20.67
CA ASN A 245 -5.71 2.38 19.37
C ASN A 245 -5.27 1.19 18.52
N ALA A 246 -3.97 0.92 18.45
CA ALA A 246 -3.43 -0.22 17.72
C ALA A 246 -3.90 -1.55 18.33
N PHE A 247 -3.81 -1.70 19.66
CA PHE A 247 -4.26 -2.90 20.36
C PHE A 247 -5.77 -3.11 20.20
N ARG A 248 -6.59 -2.07 20.34
CA ARG A 248 -8.05 -2.17 20.13
C ARG A 248 -8.39 -2.54 18.69
N LYS A 249 -7.68 -1.99 17.70
CA LYS A 249 -7.89 -2.31 16.28
C LYS A 249 -7.67 -3.80 16.00
N VAL A 250 -6.70 -4.43 16.66
CA VAL A 250 -6.34 -5.83 16.44
C VAL A 250 -7.10 -6.80 17.36
N MET A 251 -7.23 -6.47 18.64
CA MET A 251 -7.79 -7.34 19.68
C MET A 251 -9.27 -7.07 19.96
N GLY A 252 -9.86 -6.03 19.35
CA GLY A 252 -11.26 -5.64 19.51
C GLY A 252 -11.63 -4.93 20.81
N ILE A 253 -10.73 -4.88 21.79
CA ILE A 253 -10.92 -4.23 23.09
C ILE A 253 -9.66 -3.47 23.53
N THR A 254 -9.78 -2.56 24.49
CA THR A 254 -8.61 -1.82 24.99
C THR A 254 -7.69 -2.70 25.83
N PRO A 255 -6.38 -2.39 25.92
CA PRO A 255 -5.43 -3.12 26.75
C PRO A 255 -5.88 -3.25 28.22
N GLN A 256 -6.44 -2.17 28.78
CA GLN A 256 -6.91 -2.15 30.17
C GLN A 256 -8.09 -3.10 30.39
N HIS A 257 -9.04 -3.12 29.46
CA HIS A 257 -10.17 -4.05 29.52
C HIS A 257 -9.75 -5.49 29.28
N TYR A 258 -8.78 -5.74 28.40
CA TYR A 258 -8.21 -7.07 28.21
C TYR A 258 -7.53 -7.56 29.50
N ALA A 259 -6.72 -6.71 30.14
CA ALA A 259 -6.00 -7.06 31.36
C ALA A 259 -6.92 -7.29 32.57
N SER A 260 -8.09 -6.65 32.62
CA SER A 260 -9.08 -6.93 33.67
C SER A 260 -9.79 -8.27 33.46
N GLN A 261 -10.12 -8.61 32.21
CA GLN A 261 -10.74 -9.90 31.86
C GLN A 261 -9.83 -11.10 32.15
N VAL A 262 -8.54 -10.99 31.82
CA VAL A 262 -7.57 -12.06 32.15
C VAL A 262 -7.47 -12.25 33.67
N ARG A 263 -7.46 -11.15 34.43
CA ARG A 263 -7.42 -11.20 35.90
C ARG A 263 -8.67 -11.79 36.53
N SER A 264 -9.84 -11.56 35.96
CA SER A 264 -11.12 -12.08 36.46
C SER A 264 -11.45 -13.50 35.97
N GLY A 265 -10.54 -14.16 35.22
CA GLY A 265 -10.74 -15.50 34.68
C GLY A 265 -11.81 -15.62 33.59
N HIS A 266 -12.39 -14.49 33.15
CA HIS A 266 -13.43 -14.47 32.12
C HIS A 266 -12.80 -14.33 30.74
N TYR A 267 -12.41 -15.45 30.15
CA TYR A 267 -11.99 -15.50 28.76
C TYR A 267 -13.21 -15.49 27.83
N LYS A 268 -13.30 -14.50 26.94
CA LYS A 268 -14.34 -14.48 25.88
C LYS A 268 -14.17 -15.64 24.87
N PHE A 269 -13.00 -16.27 24.85
CA PHE A 269 -12.68 -17.48 24.09
C PHE A 269 -11.71 -18.36 24.90
N PRO A 270 -12.00 -19.65 25.14
CA PRO A 270 -11.09 -20.55 25.86
C PRO A 270 -9.77 -20.68 25.07
N VAL A 271 -8.65 -20.53 25.77
CA VAL A 271 -7.33 -20.84 25.22
C VAL A 271 -7.06 -22.32 25.52
N ALA A 272 -7.02 -23.14 24.47
CA ALA A 272 -6.49 -24.51 24.53
C ALA A 272 -4.96 -24.47 24.38
#